data_AF-A0A975R1P8-F1
#
_entry.id   AF-A0A975R1P8-F1
#
_cell.length_a   1.000
_cell.length_b   1.000
_cell.length_c   1.000
_cell.angle_alpha   90.00
_cell.angle_beta   90.00
_cell.angle_gamma   90.00
#
_symmetry.space_group_name_H-M   'P 1'
#
loop_
_entity.id
_entity.type
_entity.pdbx_description
1 polymer ?
#
loop_
_entity_poly.entity_id
_entity_poly.type
_entity_poly.pdbx_seq_one_letter_code
_entity_poly.pdbx_strand_id
1 'polypeptide(L)'
;MHAIISWLLIGTAILAAVTLWLFTKMRSQRTPQPRLAVPPTYTNHARERMLQRQVRQHQIEQVIAKPSRSVPDRENGSVRLERELDGRVLKVWVVAEPWETAKTATVKTTAWADRIQTFEIPPGRIGLVIGLGGSTVRRLEVATDCRISIDRTGLVRISACSMATLESAKQRILKIIADADDATGNRYRAA
;
A
#
# COMPACT_ATOMS: atom_id res chain seq x y z
N MET A 1 -23.48 53.42 5.72
CA MET A 1 -22.72 52.64 4.72
C MET A 1 -21.29 52.27 5.13
N HIS A 2 -20.56 53.10 5.90
CA HIS A 2 -19.15 52.81 6.27
C HIS A 2 -18.92 51.62 7.23
N ALA A 3 -19.86 51.32 8.13
CA ALA A 3 -19.70 50.25 9.13
C ALA A 3 -19.77 48.82 8.55
N ILE A 4 -20.57 48.62 7.50
CA ILE A 4 -20.76 47.30 6.85
C ILE A 4 -19.51 46.91 6.04
N ILE A 5 -18.86 47.89 5.40
CA ILE A 5 -17.63 47.68 4.61
C ILE A 5 -16.45 47.30 5.54
N SER A 6 -16.40 47.88 6.74
CA SER A 6 -15.37 47.57 7.74
C SER A 6 -15.43 46.11 8.23
N TRP A 7 -16.63 45.58 8.50
CA TRP A 7 -16.83 44.18 8.91
C TRP A 7 -16.49 43.17 7.79
N LEU A 8 -16.72 43.54 6.53
CA LEU A 8 -16.40 42.71 5.37
C LEU A 8 -14.88 42.59 5.16
N LEU A 9 -14.14 43.68 5.34
CA LEU A 9 -12.68 43.69 5.27
C LEU A 9 -12.04 42.84 6.39
N ILE A 10 -12.57 42.94 7.62
CA ILE A 10 -12.09 42.14 8.75
C ILE A 10 -12.35 40.64 8.51
N GLY A 11 -13.53 40.27 8.00
CA GLY A 11 -13.86 38.87 7.69
C GLY A 11 -12.95 38.25 6.62
N THR A 12 -12.65 39.00 5.55
CA THR A 12 -11.74 38.52 4.49
C THR A 12 -10.30 38.37 4.98
N ALA A 13 -9.83 39.25 5.86
CA ALA A 13 -8.50 39.15 6.44
C ALA A 13 -8.35 37.91 7.35
N ILE A 14 -9.38 37.58 8.13
CA ILE A 14 -9.40 36.36 8.96
C ILE A 14 -9.44 35.11 8.08
N LEU A 15 -10.25 35.10 7.03
CA LEU A 15 -10.31 33.96 6.10
C LEU A 15 -8.97 33.78 5.35
N ALA A 16 -8.32 34.86 4.94
CA ALA A 16 -6.98 34.84 4.36
C ALA A 16 -5.92 34.33 5.35
N ALA A 17 -5.99 34.73 6.62
CA ALA A 17 -5.08 34.24 7.66
C ALA A 17 -5.30 32.75 7.97
N VAL A 18 -6.55 32.29 8.03
CA VAL A 18 -6.89 30.88 8.27
C VAL A 18 -6.49 30.01 7.07
N THR A 19 -6.73 30.47 5.84
CA THR A 19 -6.29 29.75 4.63
C THR A 19 -4.76 29.73 4.52
N LEU A 20 -4.07 30.83 4.85
CA LEU A 20 -2.61 30.86 4.92
C LEU A 20 -2.08 29.94 6.03
N TRP A 21 -2.72 29.89 7.19
CA TRP A 21 -2.36 28.99 8.29
C TRP A 21 -2.60 27.51 7.96
N LEU A 22 -3.71 27.18 7.29
CA LEU A 22 -3.96 25.84 6.76
C LEU A 22 -2.95 25.47 5.68
N PHE A 23 -2.59 26.41 4.82
CA PHE A 23 -1.60 26.22 3.75
C PHE A 23 -0.17 26.05 4.29
N THR A 24 0.21 26.79 5.33
CA THR A 24 1.51 26.62 6.01
C THR A 24 1.55 25.35 6.84
N LYS A 25 0.45 24.95 7.49
CA LYS A 25 0.35 23.66 8.20
C LYS A 25 0.38 22.46 7.26
N MET A 26 -0.12 22.61 6.03
CA MET A 26 -0.02 21.58 4.97
C MET A 26 1.36 21.54 4.31
N ARG A 27 2.09 22.67 4.26
CA ARG A 27 3.50 22.68 3.84
C ARG A 27 4.36 22.09 4.96
N SER A 28 4.69 20.81 4.78
CA SER A 28 5.96 20.26 5.22
C SER A 28 6.05 19.82 6.69
N GLN A 29 5.32 18.76 7.02
CA GLN A 29 5.95 17.68 7.80
C GLN A 29 7.02 16.94 6.96
N ARG A 30 7.96 17.66 6.32
CA ARG A 30 9.17 17.01 5.80
C ARG A 30 10.04 16.76 7.01
N THR A 31 9.95 15.56 7.56
CA THR A 31 10.91 15.08 8.54
C THR A 31 12.31 15.32 7.99
N PRO A 32 13.25 15.85 8.78
CA PRO A 32 14.63 15.98 8.36
C PRO A 32 15.13 14.62 7.86
N GLN A 33 15.78 14.62 6.70
CA GLN A 33 16.28 13.40 6.09
C GLN A 33 17.81 13.38 6.19
N PRO A 34 18.42 12.23 6.54
CA PRO A 34 19.87 12.14 6.59
C PRO A 34 20.48 12.37 5.22
N ARG A 35 21.60 13.08 5.22
CA ARG A 35 22.55 13.03 4.11
C ARG A 35 23.60 11.99 4.48
N LEU A 36 23.40 10.76 3.98
CA LEU A 36 24.41 9.71 4.15
C LEU A 36 25.71 10.16 3.49
N ALA A 37 26.78 10.15 4.27
CA ALA A 37 28.11 10.52 3.81
C ALA A 37 28.81 9.36 3.10
N VAL A 38 28.36 8.13 3.37
CA VAL A 38 28.89 6.88 2.83
C VAL A 38 27.76 6.01 2.30
N PRO A 39 28.03 5.12 1.33
CA PRO A 39 27.07 4.13 0.89
C PRO A 39 26.56 3.27 2.07
N PRO A 40 25.29 2.85 2.06
CA PRO A 40 24.75 2.01 3.11
C PRO A 40 25.43 0.64 3.13
N THR A 41 25.52 0.05 4.31
CA THR A 41 25.97 -1.34 4.47
C THR A 41 24.78 -2.29 4.41
N TYR A 42 25.02 -3.55 4.07
CA TYR A 42 23.98 -4.56 3.91
C TYR A 42 24.25 -5.76 4.83
N THR A 43 23.23 -6.19 5.57
CA THR A 43 23.29 -7.45 6.30
C THR A 43 23.21 -8.65 5.34
N ASN A 44 23.60 -9.84 5.78
CA ASN A 44 23.43 -11.07 4.97
C ASN A 44 21.97 -11.31 4.62
N HIS A 45 21.07 -11.16 5.60
CA HIS A 45 19.63 -11.24 5.37
C HIS A 45 19.15 -10.22 4.32
N ALA A 46 19.65 -8.98 4.34
CA ALA A 46 19.31 -8.01 3.31
C ALA A 46 19.74 -8.46 1.91
N ARG A 47 20.98 -8.96 1.77
CA ARG A 47 21.51 -9.47 0.49
C ARG A 47 20.68 -10.64 -0.04
N GLU A 48 20.33 -11.59 0.80
CA GLU A 48 19.46 -12.72 0.44
C GLU A 48 18.10 -12.25 -0.07
N ARG A 49 17.48 -11.30 0.62
CA ARG A 49 16.16 -10.77 0.23
C ARG A 49 16.22 -9.94 -1.04
N MET A 50 17.32 -9.22 -1.25
CA MET A 50 17.58 -8.52 -2.52
C MET A 50 17.64 -9.50 -3.68
N LEU A 51 18.44 -10.58 -3.55
CA LEU A 51 18.54 -11.61 -4.58
C LEU A 51 17.20 -12.29 -4.86
N GLN A 52 16.51 -12.74 -3.81
CA GLN A 52 15.22 -13.42 -3.93
C GLN A 52 14.15 -12.56 -4.62
N ARG A 53 14.20 -11.24 -4.45
CA ARG A 53 13.18 -10.30 -4.94
C ARG A 53 13.65 -9.46 -6.13
N GLN A 54 14.83 -9.77 -6.65
CA GLN A 54 15.48 -9.06 -7.76
C GLN A 54 15.61 -7.55 -7.50
N VAL A 55 15.84 -7.16 -6.23
CA VAL A 55 16.04 -5.76 -5.84
C VAL A 55 17.51 -5.40 -6.03
N ARG A 56 17.78 -4.40 -6.86
CA ARG A 56 19.14 -3.92 -7.16
C ARG A 56 19.60 -2.90 -6.12
N GLN A 57 20.91 -2.80 -5.93
CA GLN A 57 21.53 -1.84 -5.00
C GLN A 57 21.08 -0.39 -5.28
N HIS A 58 21.08 0.02 -6.54
CA HIS A 58 20.64 1.35 -6.95
C HIS A 58 19.19 1.68 -6.54
N GLN A 59 18.29 0.68 -6.54
CA GLN A 59 16.90 0.89 -6.11
C GLN A 59 16.82 1.17 -4.60
N ILE A 60 17.63 0.47 -3.80
CA ILE A 60 17.74 0.73 -2.36
C ILE A 60 18.29 2.14 -2.10
N GLU A 61 19.34 2.52 -2.82
CA GLU A 61 19.95 3.84 -2.71
C GLU A 61 18.96 4.96 -3.05
N GLN A 62 18.14 4.77 -4.10
CA GLN A 62 17.07 5.72 -4.43
C GLN A 62 16.04 5.85 -3.31
N VAL A 63 15.63 4.75 -2.68
CA VAL A 63 14.69 4.76 -1.54
C VAL A 63 15.29 5.51 -0.36
N ILE A 64 16.55 5.25 -0.04
CA ILE A 64 17.27 5.89 1.06
C ILE A 64 17.49 7.38 0.81
N ALA A 65 17.82 7.74 -0.43
CA ALA A 65 18.14 9.11 -0.82
C ALA A 65 16.90 10.02 -0.82
N LYS A 66 15.72 9.53 -1.20
CA LYS A 66 14.47 10.30 -1.24
C LYS A 66 13.25 9.39 -1.00
N PRO A 67 12.94 8.95 0.23
CA PRO A 67 11.75 8.17 0.52
C PRO A 67 10.51 9.05 0.36
N SER A 68 9.45 8.47 -0.20
CA SER A 68 8.12 9.11 -0.18
C SER A 68 7.47 9.00 1.20
N ARG A 69 7.85 7.99 1.99
CA ARG A 69 7.39 7.80 3.37
C ARG A 69 8.50 7.24 4.24
N SER A 70 8.65 7.78 5.44
CA SER A 70 9.53 7.27 6.49
C SER A 70 8.69 6.97 7.71
N VAL A 71 8.80 5.75 8.24
CA VAL A 71 8.10 5.31 9.44
C VAL A 71 9.13 4.78 10.44
N PRO A 72 9.39 5.49 11.54
CA PRO A 72 10.29 5.01 12.58
C PRO A 72 9.64 3.85 13.34
N ASP A 73 10.44 2.81 13.57
CA ASP A 73 10.13 1.67 14.41
C ASP A 73 11.02 1.75 15.65
N ARG A 74 10.47 2.36 16.70
CA ARG A 74 11.18 2.63 17.96
C ARG A 74 11.51 1.36 18.73
N GLU A 75 10.69 0.32 18.59
CA GLU A 75 10.90 -0.97 19.25
C GLU A 75 12.15 -1.67 18.70
N ASN A 76 12.34 -1.62 17.38
CA ASN A 76 13.46 -2.28 16.71
C ASN A 76 14.65 -1.36 16.40
N GLY A 77 14.61 -0.09 16.84
CA GLY A 77 15.64 0.92 16.54
C GLY A 77 15.85 1.12 15.03
N SER A 78 14.81 0.93 14.23
CA SER A 78 14.91 0.92 12.77
C SER A 78 13.96 1.93 12.14
N VAL A 79 14.17 2.22 10.86
CA VAL A 79 13.27 3.08 10.09
C VAL A 79 12.88 2.35 8.82
N ARG A 80 11.57 2.29 8.57
CA ARG A 80 11.03 1.78 7.32
C ARG A 80 10.89 2.94 6.35
N LEU A 81 11.65 2.86 5.27
CA LEU A 81 11.64 3.78 4.16
C LEU A 81 10.84 3.17 3.03
N GLU A 82 9.99 3.97 2.41
CA GLU A 82 9.20 3.55 1.26
C GLU A 82 9.43 4.53 0.11
N ARG A 83 9.53 4.01 -1.11
CA ARG A 83 9.56 4.82 -2.33
C ARG A 83 8.88 4.06 -3.45
N GLU A 84 8.14 4.79 -4.28
CA GLU A 84 7.60 4.23 -5.52
C GLU A 84 8.68 4.19 -6.61
N LEU A 85 8.89 3.00 -7.18
CA LEU A 85 9.82 2.71 -8.26
C LEU A 85 9.07 1.89 -9.31
N ASP A 86 9.10 2.31 -10.57
CA ASP A 86 8.49 1.57 -11.69
C ASP A 86 7.02 1.15 -11.44
N GLY A 87 6.24 2.04 -10.80
CA GLY A 87 4.83 1.81 -10.46
C GLY A 87 4.61 0.79 -9.32
N ARG A 88 5.64 0.49 -8.52
CA ARG A 88 5.54 -0.37 -7.34
C ARG A 88 6.31 0.23 -6.16
N VAL A 89 5.77 0.10 -4.95
CA VAL A 89 6.46 0.61 -3.75
C VAL A 89 7.54 -0.38 -3.32
N LEU A 90 8.77 0.09 -3.19
CA LEU A 90 9.86 -0.62 -2.53
C LEU A 90 9.97 -0.16 -1.07
N LYS A 91 9.95 -1.12 -0.15
CA LYS A 91 10.14 -0.93 1.29
C LYS A 91 11.55 -1.35 1.68
N VAL A 92 12.23 -0.53 2.47
CA VAL A 92 13.59 -0.75 2.95
C VAL A 92 13.63 -0.48 4.44
N TRP A 93 14.12 -1.45 5.21
CA TRP A 93 14.32 -1.29 6.65
C TRP A 93 15.79 -1.00 6.90
N VAL A 94 16.05 0.15 7.50
CA VAL A 94 17.41 0.59 7.83
C VAL A 94 17.56 0.77 9.33
N VAL A 95 18.75 0.50 9.85
CA VAL A 95 19.17 0.92 11.20
C VAL A 95 20.12 2.07 11.02
N ALA A 96 19.79 3.18 11.67
CA ALA A 96 20.58 4.40 11.66
C ALA A 96 20.20 5.21 12.89
N GLU A 97 21.16 5.49 13.77
CA GLU A 97 20.93 6.19 15.03
C GLU A 97 21.55 7.60 15.00
N PRO A 98 20.76 8.65 15.20
CA PRO A 98 19.35 8.83 14.83
C PRO A 98 19.19 8.96 13.31
N TRP A 99 18.13 8.39 12.72
CA TRP A 99 17.91 8.42 11.27
C TRP A 99 18.03 9.83 10.67
N GLU A 100 17.48 10.85 11.32
CA GLU A 100 17.45 12.23 10.82
C GLU A 100 18.83 12.85 10.59
N THR A 101 19.83 12.42 11.37
CA THR A 101 21.19 12.97 11.37
C THR A 101 22.26 11.94 11.04
N ALA A 102 21.84 10.71 10.73
CA ALA A 102 22.73 9.60 10.48
C ALA A 102 23.63 9.86 9.27
N LYS A 103 24.93 9.60 9.45
CA LYS A 103 25.93 9.62 8.38
C LYS A 103 26.03 8.28 7.66
N THR A 104 25.66 7.20 8.35
CA THR A 104 25.74 5.82 7.89
C THR A 104 24.40 5.14 8.15
N ALA A 105 24.01 4.21 7.28
CA ALA A 105 22.83 3.39 7.47
C ALA A 105 23.13 1.93 7.12
N THR A 106 22.57 1.01 7.92
CA THR A 106 22.67 -0.43 7.66
C THR A 106 21.31 -0.95 7.22
N VAL A 107 21.23 -1.50 6.01
CA VAL A 107 20.02 -2.12 5.47
C VAL A 107 19.85 -3.49 6.10
N LYS A 108 18.76 -3.66 6.87
CA LYS A 108 18.39 -4.95 7.50
C LYS A 108 17.66 -5.89 6.54
N THR A 109 16.73 -5.35 5.76
CA THR A 109 15.90 -6.12 4.83
C THR A 109 15.22 -5.19 3.83
N THR A 110 14.67 -5.76 2.76
CA THR A 110 13.91 -5.04 1.73
C THR A 110 12.77 -5.89 1.19
N ALA A 111 11.65 -5.28 0.84
CA ALA A 111 10.51 -5.95 0.24
C ALA A 111 9.76 -5.03 -0.71
N TRP A 112 9.34 -5.56 -1.86
CA TRP A 112 8.31 -4.89 -2.65
C TRP A 112 6.96 -4.96 -1.93
N ALA A 113 6.19 -3.88 -1.99
CA ALA A 113 4.79 -3.89 -1.58
C ALA A 113 3.96 -4.75 -2.54
N ASP A 114 2.96 -5.44 -2.01
CA ASP A 114 1.98 -6.14 -2.84
C ASP A 114 1.09 -5.12 -3.55
N ARG A 115 0.75 -5.43 -4.80
CA ARG A 115 -0.29 -4.72 -5.53
C ARG A 115 -1.64 -5.17 -4.99
N ILE A 116 -2.55 -4.24 -4.80
CA ILE A 116 -3.88 -4.51 -4.27
C ILE A 116 -4.91 -4.14 -5.33
N GLN A 117 -5.86 -5.03 -5.59
CA GLN A 117 -7.03 -4.77 -6.40
C GLN A 117 -8.28 -5.05 -5.57
N THR A 118 -9.26 -4.16 -5.67
CA THR A 118 -10.54 -4.28 -4.97
C THR A 118 -11.69 -4.25 -5.96
N PHE A 119 -12.71 -5.07 -5.71
CA PHE A 119 -13.97 -5.06 -6.43
C PHE A 119 -15.08 -5.62 -5.54
N GLU A 120 -16.33 -5.36 -5.92
CA GLU A 120 -17.50 -5.79 -5.16
C GLU A 120 -18.15 -7.00 -5.81
N ILE A 121 -18.68 -7.90 -4.97
CA ILE A 121 -19.49 -9.04 -5.37
C ILE A 121 -20.83 -9.00 -4.63
N PRO A 122 -21.91 -9.58 -5.19
CA PRO A 122 -23.20 -9.64 -4.51
C PRO A 122 -23.08 -10.35 -3.15
N PRO A 123 -23.68 -9.81 -2.06
CA PRO A 123 -23.59 -10.42 -0.73
C PRO A 123 -24.05 -11.87 -0.66
N GLY A 124 -25.08 -12.24 -1.44
CA GLY A 124 -25.58 -13.61 -1.55
C GLY A 124 -24.59 -14.61 -2.18
N ARG A 125 -23.50 -14.13 -2.79
CA ARG A 125 -22.48 -14.95 -3.47
C ARG A 125 -21.18 -15.08 -2.67
N ILE A 126 -21.01 -14.33 -1.57
CA ILE A 126 -19.82 -14.39 -0.71
C ILE A 126 -19.55 -15.83 -0.24
N GLY A 127 -20.59 -16.52 0.23
CA GLY A 127 -20.47 -17.89 0.74
C GLY A 127 -19.96 -18.88 -0.31
N LEU A 128 -20.31 -18.69 -1.59
CA LEU A 128 -19.85 -19.54 -2.69
C LEU A 128 -18.37 -19.30 -3.01
N VAL A 129 -17.92 -18.04 -3.01
CA VAL A 129 -16.52 -17.70 -3.28
C VAL A 129 -15.60 -18.16 -2.15
N ILE A 130 -16.06 -18.05 -0.89
CA ILE A 130 -15.32 -18.56 0.27
C ILE A 130 -15.31 -20.10 0.27
N GLY A 131 -16.47 -20.70 0.02
CA GLY A 131 -16.70 -22.14 0.10
C GLY A 131 -16.78 -22.66 1.54
N LEU A 132 -17.13 -23.93 1.70
CA LEU A 132 -17.24 -24.57 3.02
C LEU A 132 -15.89 -24.50 3.76
N GLY A 133 -15.88 -23.89 4.96
CA GLY A 133 -14.67 -23.71 5.77
C GLY A 133 -13.54 -22.90 5.09
N GLY A 134 -13.84 -22.09 4.07
CA GLY A 134 -12.82 -21.35 3.32
C GLY A 134 -12.03 -22.20 2.32
N SER A 135 -12.50 -23.42 2.01
CA SER A 135 -11.81 -24.34 1.10
C SER A 135 -11.64 -23.80 -0.33
N THR A 136 -12.59 -23.00 -0.82
CA THR A 136 -12.54 -22.46 -2.18
C THR A 136 -11.59 -21.27 -2.27
N VAL A 137 -11.72 -20.31 -1.35
CA VAL A 137 -10.81 -19.15 -1.31
C VAL A 137 -9.36 -19.60 -1.08
N ARG A 138 -9.11 -20.55 -0.19
CA ARG A 138 -7.75 -21.07 0.05
C ARG A 138 -7.17 -21.77 -1.17
N ARG A 139 -7.99 -22.49 -1.93
CA ARG A 139 -7.57 -23.11 -3.19
C ARG A 139 -7.23 -22.05 -4.24
N LEU A 140 -8.01 -20.98 -4.31
CA LEU A 140 -7.74 -19.85 -5.21
C LEU A 140 -6.42 -19.16 -4.84
N GLU A 141 -6.20 -18.88 -3.57
CA GLU A 141 -4.96 -18.26 -3.08
C GLU A 141 -3.73 -19.10 -3.47
N VAL A 142 -3.76 -20.40 -3.21
CA VAL A 142 -2.66 -21.33 -3.57
C VAL A 142 -2.45 -21.41 -5.08
N ALA A 143 -3.53 -21.49 -5.86
CA ALA A 143 -3.43 -21.63 -7.31
C ALA A 143 -2.97 -20.35 -8.03
N THR A 144 -3.16 -19.18 -7.42
CA THR A 144 -2.87 -17.89 -8.03
C THR A 144 -1.71 -17.14 -7.39
N ASP A 145 -1.13 -17.68 -6.31
CA ASP A 145 -0.12 -17.01 -5.48
C ASP A 145 -0.57 -15.59 -5.08
N CYS A 146 -1.83 -15.50 -4.67
CA CYS A 146 -2.47 -14.26 -4.24
C CYS A 146 -3.01 -14.42 -2.83
N ARG A 147 -3.20 -13.29 -2.14
CA ARG A 147 -3.93 -13.22 -0.87
C ARG A 147 -5.29 -12.57 -1.11
N ILE A 148 -6.35 -13.25 -0.72
CA ILE A 148 -7.74 -12.84 -0.97
C ILE A 148 -8.43 -12.61 0.37
N SER A 149 -8.95 -11.40 0.57
CA SER A 149 -9.77 -11.03 1.72
C SER A 149 -11.15 -10.66 1.22
N ILE A 150 -12.20 -11.20 1.83
CA ILE A 150 -13.59 -10.93 1.45
C ILE A 150 -14.32 -10.46 2.70
N ASP A 151 -14.89 -9.27 2.63
CA ASP A 151 -15.66 -8.68 3.72
C ASP A 151 -17.15 -9.07 3.62
N ARG A 152 -17.88 -8.94 4.73
CA ARG A 152 -19.31 -9.26 4.80
C ARG A 152 -20.19 -8.39 3.89
N THR A 153 -19.67 -7.24 3.46
CA THR A 153 -20.33 -6.33 2.52
C THR A 153 -20.23 -6.79 1.07
N GLY A 154 -19.39 -7.79 0.78
CA GLY A 154 -19.07 -8.21 -0.59
C GLY A 154 -17.85 -7.50 -1.16
N LEU A 155 -17.13 -6.69 -0.38
CA LEU A 155 -15.86 -6.11 -0.82
C LEU A 155 -14.77 -7.20 -0.85
N VAL A 156 -14.27 -7.49 -2.05
CA VAL A 156 -13.16 -8.41 -2.28
C VAL A 156 -11.87 -7.60 -2.45
N ARG A 157 -10.85 -7.94 -1.67
CA ARG A 157 -9.51 -7.37 -1.75
C ARG A 157 -8.50 -8.45 -2.08
N ILE A 158 -7.90 -8.38 -3.26
CA ILE A 158 -6.83 -9.29 -3.71
C ILE A 158 -5.50 -8.55 -3.60
N SER A 159 -4.50 -9.20 -3.01
CA SER A 159 -3.13 -8.70 -2.89
C SER A 159 -2.14 -9.68 -3.54
N ALA A 160 -1.29 -9.22 -4.44
CA ALA A 160 -0.29 -10.09 -5.09
C ALA A 160 0.96 -9.34 -5.54
N CYS A 161 2.01 -10.08 -5.91
CA CYS A 161 3.28 -9.52 -6.35
C CYS A 161 3.25 -8.99 -7.81
N SER A 162 2.31 -9.48 -8.64
CA SER A 162 2.21 -9.19 -10.07
C SER A 162 0.77 -8.81 -10.46
N MET A 163 0.62 -8.03 -11.53
CA MET A 163 -0.71 -7.75 -12.08
C MET A 163 -1.34 -8.98 -12.73
N ALA A 164 -0.54 -9.84 -13.36
CA ALA A 164 -1.05 -11.03 -14.02
C ALA A 164 -1.71 -12.00 -13.03
N THR A 165 -1.13 -12.15 -11.84
CA THR A 165 -1.69 -13.00 -10.79
C THR A 165 -2.97 -12.40 -10.20
N LEU A 166 -3.01 -11.07 -9.99
CA LEU A 166 -4.23 -10.35 -9.57
C LEU A 166 -5.39 -10.56 -10.55
N GLU A 167 -5.16 -10.33 -11.84
CA GLU A 167 -6.20 -10.47 -12.86
C GLU A 167 -6.66 -11.93 -12.99
N SER A 168 -5.74 -12.89 -12.93
CA SER A 168 -6.08 -14.32 -12.90
C SER A 168 -6.96 -14.69 -11.70
N ALA A 169 -6.64 -14.19 -10.51
CA ALA A 169 -7.44 -14.42 -9.30
C ALA A 169 -8.84 -13.78 -9.42
N LYS A 170 -8.92 -12.54 -9.92
CA LYS A 170 -10.18 -11.85 -10.18
C LYS A 170 -11.05 -12.60 -11.19
N GLN A 171 -10.50 -13.01 -12.33
CA GLN A 171 -11.22 -13.76 -13.35
C GLN A 171 -11.77 -15.07 -12.82
N ARG A 172 -11.00 -15.79 -11.99
CA ARG A 172 -11.46 -17.05 -11.36
C ARG A 172 -12.62 -16.81 -10.39
N ILE A 173 -12.57 -15.75 -9.59
CA ILE A 173 -13.67 -15.38 -8.68
C ILE A 173 -14.93 -15.05 -9.48
N LEU A 174 -14.81 -14.23 -10.53
CA LEU A 174 -15.94 -13.87 -11.39
C LEU A 174 -16.53 -15.10 -12.10
N LYS A 175 -15.68 -16.05 -12.51
CA LYS A 175 -16.13 -17.30 -13.11
C LYS A 175 -16.97 -18.13 -12.14
N ILE A 176 -16.53 -18.27 -10.88
CA ILE A 176 -17.32 -18.99 -9.84
C ILE A 176 -18.70 -18.36 -9.65
N ILE A 177 -18.79 -17.03 -9.75
CA ILE A 177 -20.06 -16.31 -9.63
C ILE A 177 -20.94 -16.59 -10.86
N ALA A 178 -20.39 -16.49 -12.07
CA ALA A 178 -21.11 -16.74 -13.31
C ALA A 178 -21.64 -18.18 -13.39
N ASP A 179 -20.80 -19.17 -13.09
CA ASP A 179 -21.20 -20.59 -13.09
C ASP A 179 -22.36 -20.86 -12.11
N ALA A 180 -22.43 -20.12 -11.00
CA ALA A 180 -23.52 -20.20 -10.03
C ALA A 180 -24.79 -19.43 -10.44
N ASP A 181 -24.67 -18.39 -11.26
CA ASP A 181 -25.83 -17.71 -11.88
C ASP A 181 -26.50 -18.64 -12.88
N ASP A 182 -25.72 -19.26 -13.77
CA ASP A 182 -26.23 -20.17 -14.81
C ASP A 182 -26.92 -21.39 -14.21
N ALA A 183 -26.32 -22.00 -13.17
CA ALA A 183 -26.92 -23.12 -12.45
C ALA A 183 -28.27 -22.75 -11.81
N THR A 184 -28.43 -21.50 -11.39
CA THR A 184 -29.68 -21.01 -10.80
C THR A 184 -30.73 -20.75 -11.88
N GLY A 185 -30.34 -20.05 -12.95
CA GLY A 185 -31.22 -19.72 -14.09
C GLY A 185 -31.77 -20.95 -14.80
N ASN A 186 -30.95 -22.01 -14.96
CA ASN A 186 -31.40 -23.26 -15.59
C ASN A 186 -32.45 -24.01 -14.75
N ARG A 187 -32.37 -23.92 -13.41
CA ARG A 187 -33.34 -24.56 -12.51
C ARG A 187 -34.74 -23.94 -12.57
N TYR A 188 -34.83 -22.64 -12.85
CA TYR A 188 -36.13 -21.96 -12.97
C TYR A 188 -36.77 -22.08 -14.36
N ARG A 189 -36.02 -22.42 -15.41
CA ARG A 189 -36.56 -22.61 -16.77
C ARG A 189 -37.02 -24.04 -17.07
N ALA A 190 -36.64 -25.00 -16.22
CA ALA A 190 -36.93 -26.43 -16.39
C ALA A 190 -38.09 -26.94 -15.51
N ALA A 191 -38.79 -26.04 -14.81
CA ALA A 191 -39.96 -26.31 -13.96
C ALA A 191 -41.18 -25.56 -14.52
#